data_AF-A0A380ZUP7-F1
#
_entry.id   AF-A0A380ZUP7-F1
#
_cell.length_a   1.000
_cell.length_b   1.000
_cell.length_c   1.000
_cell.angle_alpha   90.00
_cell.angle_beta   90.00
_cell.angle_gamma   90.00
#
_symmetry.space_group_name_H-M   'P 1'
#
loop_
_entity.id
_entity.type
_entity.pdbx_description
1 polymer ?
#
loop_
_entity_poly.entity_id
_entity_poly.type
_entity_poly.pdbx_seq_one_letter_code
_entity_poly.pdbx_strand_id
1 'polypeptide(L)'
;MNDDEKSITIEDPSGNTWYMDGQGNIEVTAPKNISINAGANLNISVGQNMTTNVGANQSNTVGMNKMNTVTMNYTESVGAVKNIAVMGNFFTNVTGKLTHYVKGDMEAFGEKENKLISLEGIQVNSGGSVEQHSEKEVKNNSGEQSKNS
;
A
#
# COMPACT_ATOMS: atom_id res chain seq x y z
N MET A 1 0.81 -11.41 -43.46
CA MET A 1 -0.62 -11.70 -43.23
C MET A 1 -0.81 -13.14 -43.64
N ASN A 2 -1.18 -14.01 -42.70
CA ASN A 2 -1.51 -15.39 -43.02
C ASN A 2 -3.03 -15.46 -43.20
N ASP A 3 -3.49 -15.46 -44.44
CA ASP A 3 -4.91 -15.30 -44.78
C ASP A 3 -5.77 -16.48 -44.28
N ASP A 4 -5.16 -17.64 -44.04
CA ASP A 4 -5.85 -18.83 -43.51
C ASP A 4 -6.04 -18.80 -41.99
N GLU A 5 -5.15 -18.13 -41.25
CA GLU A 5 -5.20 -18.02 -39.77
C GLU A 5 -5.84 -16.70 -39.30
N LYS A 6 -5.97 -15.70 -40.20
CA LYS A 6 -6.42 -14.33 -39.88
C LYS A 6 -5.59 -13.66 -38.77
N SER A 7 -4.32 -14.05 -38.65
CA SER A 7 -3.36 -13.54 -37.66
C SER A 7 -2.35 -12.57 -38.30
N ILE A 8 -1.75 -11.72 -37.46
CA ILE A 8 -0.67 -10.82 -37.86
C ILE A 8 0.49 -11.00 -36.87
N THR A 9 1.67 -11.35 -37.39
CA THR A 9 2.92 -11.41 -36.63
C THR A 9 3.93 -10.45 -37.23
N ILE A 10 4.52 -9.58 -36.40
CA ILE A 10 5.73 -8.82 -36.71
C ILE A 10 6.85 -9.42 -35.88
N GLU A 11 7.89 -9.93 -36.53
CA GLU A 11 9.04 -10.59 -35.89
C GLU A 11 10.34 -10.03 -36.47
N ASP A 12 11.36 -9.88 -35.62
CA ASP A 12 12.73 -9.60 -36.04
C ASP A 12 13.70 -10.75 -35.68
N PRO A 13 14.90 -10.82 -36.29
CA PRO A 13 15.86 -11.91 -36.03
C PRO A 13 16.36 -12.01 -34.58
N SER A 14 16.10 -11.00 -33.74
CA SER A 14 16.47 -11.02 -32.32
C SER A 14 15.37 -11.61 -31.44
N GLY A 15 14.22 -11.99 -32.01
CA GLY A 15 13.11 -12.63 -31.34
C GLY A 15 12.12 -11.66 -30.69
N ASN A 16 12.13 -10.38 -31.06
CA ASN A 16 11.06 -9.47 -30.66
C ASN A 16 9.80 -9.79 -31.48
N THR A 17 8.63 -9.87 -30.82
CA THR A 17 7.36 -10.17 -31.51
C THR A 17 6.25 -9.21 -31.13
N TRP A 18 5.41 -8.91 -32.12
CA TRP A 18 4.07 -8.36 -31.94
C TRP A 18 3.10 -9.32 -32.62
N TYR A 19 2.32 -10.04 -31.84
CA TYR A 19 1.41 -11.08 -32.32
C TYR A 19 -0.04 -10.69 -32.04
N MET A 20 -0.84 -10.60 -33.09
CA MET A 20 -2.29 -10.43 -33.05
C MET A 20 -2.93 -11.71 -33.58
N ASP A 21 -3.68 -12.40 -32.73
CA ASP A 21 -4.10 -13.80 -32.97
C ASP A 21 -5.37 -13.98 -33.81
N GLY A 22 -6.02 -12.88 -34.22
CA GLY A 22 -7.29 -12.91 -34.96
C GLY A 22 -8.53 -13.24 -34.11
N GLN A 23 -8.36 -13.57 -32.82
CA GLN A 23 -9.43 -13.86 -31.85
C GLN A 23 -9.61 -12.74 -30.82
N GLY A 24 -8.78 -11.69 -30.91
CA GLY A 24 -8.87 -10.46 -30.12
C GLY A 24 -7.75 -10.28 -29.11
N ASN A 25 -6.78 -11.20 -29.05
CA ASN A 25 -5.62 -11.08 -28.18
C ASN A 25 -4.44 -10.43 -28.89
N ILE A 26 -3.59 -9.78 -28.10
CA ILE A 26 -2.31 -9.22 -28.55
C ILE A 26 -1.24 -9.63 -27.55
N GLU A 27 -0.13 -10.15 -28.05
CA GLU A 27 1.07 -10.46 -27.27
C GLU A 27 2.26 -9.67 -27.81
N VAL A 28 3.02 -9.05 -26.90
CA VAL A 28 4.23 -8.29 -27.22
C VAL A 28 5.38 -8.84 -26.38
N THR A 29 6.39 -9.38 -27.05
CA THR A 29 7.54 -10.00 -26.39
C THR A 29 8.83 -9.34 -26.85
N ALA A 30 9.74 -9.08 -25.91
CA ALA A 30 11.10 -8.66 -26.18
C ALA A 30 12.06 -9.44 -25.27
N PRO A 31 13.08 -10.14 -25.81
CA PRO A 31 14.06 -10.87 -24.99
C PRO A 31 14.94 -9.99 -24.09
N LYS A 32 14.88 -8.66 -24.26
CA LYS A 32 15.61 -7.68 -23.45
C LYS A 32 14.64 -6.70 -22.78
N ASN A 33 14.52 -5.48 -23.33
CA ASN A 33 13.80 -4.38 -22.70
C ASN A 33 12.60 -3.96 -23.53
N ILE A 34 11.51 -3.61 -22.86
CA ILE A 34 10.38 -2.85 -23.43
C ILE A 34 10.37 -1.47 -22.75
N SER A 35 10.38 -0.41 -23.55
CA SER A 35 10.28 0.98 -23.06
C SER A 35 9.04 1.65 -23.65
N ILE A 36 8.21 2.23 -22.79
CA ILE A 36 7.00 2.96 -23.19
C ILE A 36 7.17 4.42 -22.76
N ASN A 37 7.27 5.32 -23.73
CA ASN A 37 7.43 6.76 -23.50
C ASN A 37 6.24 7.51 -24.12
N ALA A 38 5.56 8.32 -23.33
CA ALA A 38 4.46 9.17 -23.78
C ALA A 38 4.80 10.64 -23.54
N GLY A 39 4.63 11.50 -24.55
CA GLY A 39 4.92 12.94 -24.43
C GLY A 39 3.87 13.74 -23.67
N ALA A 40 2.68 13.17 -23.46
CA ALA A 40 1.59 13.80 -22.72
C ALA A 40 1.00 12.83 -21.68
N ASN A 41 0.18 11.87 -22.14
CA ASN A 41 -0.56 10.96 -21.25
C ASN A 41 -0.33 9.50 -21.65
N LEU A 42 -0.26 8.61 -20.66
CA LEU A 42 -0.39 7.16 -20.82
C LEU A 42 -1.67 6.74 -20.10
N ASN A 43 -2.68 6.28 -20.85
CA ASN A 43 -3.93 5.76 -20.31
C ASN A 43 -3.94 4.24 -20.42
N ILE A 44 -4.26 3.55 -19.33
CA ILE A 44 -4.39 2.10 -19.30
C ILE A 44 -5.74 1.75 -18.69
N SER A 45 -6.61 1.14 -19.50
CA SER A 45 -7.94 0.68 -19.08
C SER A 45 -8.04 -0.83 -19.31
N VAL A 46 -8.36 -1.58 -18.26
CA VAL A 46 -8.49 -3.05 -18.31
C VAL A 46 -9.87 -3.44 -17.82
N GLY A 47 -10.61 -4.21 -18.62
CA GLY A 47 -12.01 -4.54 -18.34
C GLY A 47 -12.23 -5.63 -17.28
N GLN A 48 -11.21 -6.45 -17.01
CA GLN A 48 -11.30 -7.56 -16.05
C GLN A 48 -10.16 -7.51 -15.04
N ASN A 49 -9.00 -8.08 -15.38
CA ASN A 49 -7.89 -8.27 -14.44
C ASN A 49 -6.59 -7.70 -15.01
N MET A 50 -5.82 -7.03 -14.15
CA MET A 50 -4.44 -6.63 -14.42
C MET A 50 -3.52 -7.39 -13.46
N THR A 51 -2.50 -8.05 -13.99
CA THR A 51 -1.47 -8.74 -13.21
C THR A 51 -0.09 -8.21 -13.61
N THR A 52 0.72 -7.87 -12.61
CA THR A 52 2.09 -7.38 -12.81
C THR A 52 3.03 -8.25 -12.00
N ASN A 53 3.95 -8.93 -12.68
CA ASN A 53 5.00 -9.73 -12.05
C ASN A 53 6.36 -9.09 -12.35
N VAL A 54 7.14 -8.80 -11.30
CA VAL A 54 8.46 -8.19 -11.42
C VAL A 54 9.48 -9.10 -10.74
N GLY A 55 10.49 -9.53 -11.47
CA GLY A 55 11.46 -10.52 -10.97
C GLY A 55 12.53 -9.97 -10.03
N ALA A 56 12.83 -8.66 -10.12
CA ALA A 56 13.88 -8.03 -9.31
C ALA A 56 13.34 -6.83 -8.53
N ASN A 57 13.22 -5.66 -9.18
CA ASN A 57 12.87 -4.41 -8.51
C ASN A 57 11.79 -3.66 -9.28
N GLN A 58 10.82 -3.11 -8.55
CA GLN A 58 9.85 -2.14 -9.07
C GLN A 58 10.11 -0.78 -8.41
N SER A 59 10.28 0.27 -9.22
CA SER A 59 10.36 1.65 -8.77
C SER A 59 9.19 2.44 -9.35
N ASN A 60 8.57 3.31 -8.53
CA ASN A 60 7.45 4.14 -8.95
C ASN A 60 7.63 5.57 -8.43
N THR A 61 8.16 6.44 -9.28
CA THR A 61 8.36 7.87 -8.99
C THR A 61 7.22 8.68 -9.60
N VAL A 62 6.59 9.53 -8.78
CA VAL A 62 5.50 10.43 -9.21
C VAL A 62 5.90 11.85 -8.83
N GLY A 63 5.94 12.76 -9.81
CA GLY A 63 6.44 14.12 -9.60
C GLY A 63 5.48 15.06 -8.87
N MET A 64 4.18 14.75 -8.89
CA MET A 64 3.14 15.55 -8.21
C MET A 64 2.31 14.65 -7.30
N ASN A 65 1.12 14.24 -7.74
CA ASN A 65 0.15 13.53 -6.90
C ASN A 65 -0.05 12.08 -7.35
N LYS A 66 -0.14 11.17 -6.39
CA LYS A 66 -0.59 9.78 -6.61
C LYS A 66 -1.90 9.56 -5.87
N MET A 67 -2.95 9.20 -6.61
CA MET A 67 -4.24 8.78 -6.05
C MET A 67 -4.42 7.28 -6.31
N ASN A 68 -4.85 6.54 -5.31
CA ASN A 68 -5.20 5.13 -5.43
C ASN A 68 -6.58 4.90 -4.81
N THR A 69 -7.54 4.46 -5.62
CA THR A 69 -8.91 4.20 -5.19
C THR A 69 -9.21 2.73 -5.41
N VAL A 70 -9.57 2.04 -4.32
CA VAL A 70 -9.92 0.61 -4.35
C VAL A 70 -11.30 0.47 -3.73
N THR A 71 -12.24 -0.09 -4.48
CA THR A 71 -13.66 -0.14 -4.08
C THR A 71 -13.95 -1.21 -3.04
N MET A 72 -13.25 -2.35 -3.09
CA MET A 72 -13.49 -3.48 -2.20
C MET A 72 -12.34 -3.65 -1.21
N ASN A 73 -11.31 -4.41 -1.57
CA ASN A 73 -10.26 -4.81 -0.64
C ASN A 73 -8.88 -4.41 -1.17
N TYR A 74 -8.06 -3.84 -0.29
CA TYR A 74 -6.63 -3.62 -0.52
C TYR A 74 -5.85 -4.50 0.45
N THR A 75 -4.91 -5.30 -0.08
CA THR A 75 -4.03 -6.14 0.73
C THR A 75 -2.59 -5.90 0.29
N GLU A 76 -1.70 -5.77 1.26
CA GLU A 76 -0.28 -5.58 1.03
C GLU A 76 0.48 -6.55 1.95
N SER A 77 1.39 -7.32 1.38
CA SER A 77 2.28 -8.22 2.11
C SER A 77 3.72 -7.86 1.79
N VAL A 78 4.53 -7.71 2.82
CA VAL A 78 5.95 -7.32 2.71
C VAL A 78 6.77 -8.36 3.45
N GLY A 79 7.71 -9.00 2.75
CA GLY A 79 8.47 -10.12 3.30
C GLY A 79 9.53 -9.73 4.33
N ALA A 80 10.02 -8.49 4.30
CA ALA A 80 11.09 -8.02 5.19
C ALA A 80 10.73 -6.72 5.92
N VAL A 81 10.81 -5.57 5.24
CA VAL A 81 10.65 -4.25 5.86
C VAL A 81 9.76 -3.36 5.02
N LYS A 82 8.79 -2.72 5.67
CA LYS A 82 8.01 -1.61 5.11
C LYS A 82 8.43 -0.32 5.81
N ASN A 83 9.04 0.60 5.07
CA ASN A 83 9.37 1.94 5.56
C ASN A 83 8.40 2.97 4.95
N ILE A 84 7.85 3.85 5.78
CA ILE A 84 6.96 4.92 5.35
C ILE A 84 7.53 6.24 5.91
N ALA A 85 8.02 7.10 5.03
CA ALA A 85 8.47 8.44 5.39
C ALA A 85 7.46 9.46 4.85
N VAL A 86 6.89 10.27 5.75
CA VAL A 86 5.93 11.32 5.41
C VAL A 86 6.45 12.63 5.95
N MET A 87 6.74 13.58 5.05
CA MET A 87 7.25 14.91 5.44
C MET A 87 6.14 15.86 5.88
N GLY A 88 4.90 15.61 5.46
CA GLY A 88 3.71 16.35 5.85
C GLY A 88 2.90 15.60 6.91
N ASN A 89 1.58 15.57 6.74
CA ASN A 89 0.68 14.88 7.65
C ASN A 89 0.37 13.46 7.17
N PHE A 90 0.29 12.51 8.11
CA PHE A 90 -0.23 11.16 7.88
C PHE A 90 -1.62 11.04 8.50
N PHE A 91 -2.66 10.92 7.66
CA PHE A 91 -4.04 10.77 8.12
C PHE A 91 -4.55 9.37 7.81
N THR A 92 -5.20 8.74 8.79
CA THR A 92 -5.92 7.49 8.62
C THR A 92 -7.34 7.66 9.15
N ASN A 93 -8.34 7.42 8.31
CA ASN A 93 -9.75 7.41 8.71
C ASN A 93 -10.28 5.98 8.56
N VAL A 94 -10.77 5.41 9.67
CA VAL A 94 -11.32 4.05 9.71
C VAL A 94 -12.73 4.12 10.27
N THR A 95 -13.72 3.90 9.41
CA THR A 95 -15.13 3.85 9.83
C THR A 95 -15.48 2.55 10.56
N GLY A 96 -14.82 1.46 10.18
CA GLY A 96 -14.95 0.16 10.83
C GLY A 96 -13.97 0.01 12.01
N LYS A 97 -13.40 -1.19 12.15
CA LYS A 97 -12.44 -1.51 13.20
C LYS A 97 -11.00 -1.30 12.71
N LEU A 98 -10.18 -0.63 13.51
CA LEU A 98 -8.72 -0.62 13.38
C LEU A 98 -8.12 -1.62 14.37
N THR A 99 -7.21 -2.48 13.92
CA THR A 99 -6.48 -3.43 14.77
C THR A 99 -5.01 -3.40 14.40
N HIS A 100 -4.14 -3.26 15.41
CA HIS A 100 -2.70 -3.46 15.27
C HIS A 100 -2.34 -4.75 15.99
N TYR A 101 -1.73 -5.69 15.27
CA TYR A 101 -1.12 -6.88 15.85
C TYR A 101 0.38 -6.78 15.63
N VAL A 102 1.12 -6.59 16.71
CA VAL A 102 2.58 -6.45 16.70
C VAL A 102 3.13 -7.57 17.57
N LYS A 103 3.87 -8.50 16.95
CA LYS A 103 4.49 -9.62 17.67
C LYS A 103 5.76 -9.18 18.42
N GLY A 104 6.49 -8.23 17.85
CA GLY A 104 7.65 -7.60 18.48
C GLY A 104 7.26 -6.32 19.21
N ASP A 105 8.22 -5.41 19.33
CA ASP A 105 8.03 -4.15 20.05
C ASP A 105 7.16 -3.18 19.24
N MET A 106 6.35 -2.41 19.97
CA MET A 106 5.60 -1.29 19.44
C MET A 106 6.09 -0.02 20.14
N GLU A 107 6.74 0.86 19.39
CA GLU A 107 7.27 2.12 19.88
C GLU A 107 6.59 3.29 19.17
N ALA A 108 6.30 4.35 19.93
CA ALA A 108 5.74 5.59 19.40
C ALA A 108 6.45 6.78 20.04
N PHE A 109 7.02 7.65 19.20
CA PHE A 109 7.74 8.84 19.63
C PHE A 109 7.10 10.07 18.99
N GLY A 110 6.89 11.10 19.80
CA GLY A 110 6.43 12.40 19.34
C GLY A 110 7.15 13.49 20.13
N GLU A 111 7.63 14.50 19.43
CA GLU A 111 8.28 15.66 20.07
C GLU A 111 7.27 16.62 20.71
N LYS A 112 5.99 16.48 20.35
CA LYS A 112 4.87 17.32 20.80
C LYS A 112 3.80 16.45 21.46
N GLU A 113 2.63 17.04 21.68
CA GLU A 113 1.48 16.36 22.29
C GLU A 113 1.10 15.08 21.52
N ASN A 114 0.91 14.00 22.27
CA ASN A 114 0.19 12.81 21.82
C ASN A 114 -1.18 12.80 22.49
N LYS A 115 -2.25 12.89 21.70
CA LYS A 115 -3.62 13.01 22.21
C LYS A 115 -4.41 11.72 21.94
N LEU A 116 -4.81 11.05 23.01
CA LEU A 116 -5.71 9.89 22.96
C LEU A 116 -7.10 10.30 23.46
N ILE A 117 -8.10 10.19 22.61
CA ILE A 117 -9.51 10.47 22.94
C ILE A 117 -10.33 9.22 22.65
N SER A 118 -11.09 8.76 23.64
CA SER A 118 -12.08 7.69 23.50
C SER A 118 -13.40 8.15 24.09
N LEU A 119 -14.51 7.80 23.43
CA LEU A 119 -15.86 8.18 23.86
C LEU A 119 -16.46 7.19 24.87
N GLU A 120 -16.07 5.91 24.78
CA GLU A 120 -16.60 4.86 25.67
C GLU A 120 -15.61 4.52 26.77
N GLY A 121 -14.35 4.27 26.41
CA GLY A 121 -13.32 3.93 27.38
C GLY A 121 -11.99 3.52 26.76
N ILE A 122 -10.98 3.38 27.61
CA ILE A 122 -9.65 2.89 27.26
C ILE A 122 -9.33 1.76 28.22
N GLN A 123 -8.94 0.60 27.68
CA GLN A 123 -8.49 -0.55 28.47
C GLN A 123 -7.00 -0.77 28.23
N VAL A 124 -6.23 -0.85 29.31
CA VAL A 124 -4.81 -1.17 29.27
C VAL A 124 -4.61 -2.44 30.10
N ASN A 125 -4.14 -3.50 29.46
CA ASN A 125 -3.82 -4.76 30.11
C ASN A 125 -2.34 -5.06 29.88
N SER A 126 -1.61 -5.33 30.95
CA SER A 126 -0.20 -5.74 30.90
C SER A 126 -0.02 -6.96 31.78
N GLY A 127 0.77 -7.93 31.30
CA GLY A 127 1.24 -9.03 32.13
C GLY A 127 2.45 -8.64 33.01
N GLY A 128 3.07 -7.49 32.73
CA GLY A 128 4.18 -6.92 33.47
C GLY A 128 3.80 -5.60 34.15
N SER A 129 4.76 -4.68 34.27
CA SER A 129 4.49 -3.33 34.79
C SER A 129 3.80 -2.44 33.75
N VAL A 130 3.07 -1.44 34.25
CA VAL A 130 2.65 -0.26 33.49
C VAL A 130 3.21 0.94 34.23
N GLU A 131 4.04 1.73 33.55
CA GLU A 131 4.71 2.89 34.15
C GLU A 131 4.27 4.17 33.46
N GLN A 132 4.03 5.23 34.25
CA GLN A 132 3.72 6.56 33.76
C GLN A 132 4.63 7.56 34.48
N HIS A 133 5.53 8.18 33.72
CA HIS A 133 6.48 9.16 34.23
C HIS A 133 6.14 10.53 33.64
N SER A 134 6.04 11.54 34.49
CA SER A 134 5.78 12.94 34.09
C SER A 134 6.67 13.86 34.90
N GLU A 135 7.33 14.82 34.23
CA GLU A 135 8.16 15.82 34.89
C GLU A 135 7.33 16.85 35.68
N LYS A 136 6.06 17.02 35.33
CA LYS A 136 5.18 18.04 35.90
C LYS A 136 4.06 17.42 36.73
N GLU A 137 3.05 16.89 36.05
CA GLU A 137 1.85 16.36 36.68
C GLU A 137 1.29 15.16 35.93
N VAL A 138 0.67 14.26 36.68
CA VAL A 138 -0.25 13.23 36.17
C VAL A 138 -1.62 13.51 36.79
N LYS A 139 -2.63 13.75 35.96
CA LYS A 139 -4.01 13.98 36.40
C LYS A 139 -4.87 12.77 36.06
N ASN A 140 -5.37 12.10 37.09
CA ASN A 140 -6.35 11.04 36.97
C ASN A 140 -7.62 11.45 37.71
N ASN A 141 -8.61 11.95 36.98
CA ASN A 141 -9.85 12.46 37.53
C ASN A 141 -10.99 11.52 37.13
N SER A 142 -11.83 11.14 38.10
CA SER A 142 -13.01 10.31 37.88
C SER A 142 -14.22 10.98 38.51
N GLY A 143 -15.36 10.92 37.83
CA GLY A 143 -16.66 11.31 38.40
C GLY A 143 -17.23 10.27 39.38
N GLU A 144 -16.67 9.07 39.38
CA GLU A 144 -17.06 7.94 40.24
C GLU A 144 -15.85 7.42 41.04
N GLN A 145 -16.07 6.44 41.92
CA GLN A 145 -15.00 5.87 42.74
C GLN A 145 -14.01 5.02 41.91
N SER A 146 -12.72 5.32 42.06
CA SER A 146 -11.64 4.44 41.58
C SER A 146 -11.64 3.14 42.37
N LYS A 147 -11.63 1.99 41.67
CA LYS A 147 -11.45 0.67 42.28
C LYS A 147 -10.00 0.26 42.17
N ASN A 148 -9.32 0.19 43.30
CA ASN A 148 -7.99 -0.39 43.43
C ASN A 148 -8.14 -1.69 44.22
N SER A 149 -7.68 -2.80 43.67
CA SER A 149 -7.70 -4.13 44.30
C SER A 149 -6.32 -4.74 44.28
#